data_AF-A0A940ZMU4-F1
#
_entry.id   AF-A0A940ZMU4-F1
#
_cell.length_a   1.000
_cell.length_b   1.000
_cell.length_c   1.000
_cell.angle_alpha   90.00
_cell.angle_beta   90.00
_cell.angle_gamma   90.00
#
_symmetry.space_group_name_H-M   'P 1'
#
loop_
_entity.id
_entity.type
_entity.pdbx_description
1 polymer ?
#
loop_
_entity_poly.entity_id
_entity_poly.type
_entity_poly.pdbx_seq_one_letter_code
_entity_poly.pdbx_strand_id
1 'polypeptide(L)'
;MKKLKNCISVFLAAVIMTAAFCTPALAVVSQYDSKYLSSSQQDKIAKYTSDYNKAYASGDTAGMTAAHKAAETVRATASYSGGTDGSEYHPWSSGSSGSSSSGGSSSTTTKYTITATAGTGGSISPSGSTSVTKGNSKTFTITANSGYKIADVKVDSSSVGALSTYTFSSVNAAHTISATFASAASLSAGSATLGDGGSGTLSSGTTKSGYGITASLPVTSSYVSDTTVTASYNFTFSKTVSLEYVNGTWQFPVNSSSATSARKIYIPVETKDGTYTITFTVKALDPQATALTGSNVYLTSTKSVTLTIKGSMYDDDATGDS
;
A
#
# COMPACT_ATOMS: atom_id res chain seq x y z
N MET A 1 -20.94 -14.46 -54.29
CA MET A 1 -20.02 -15.25 -55.15
C MET A 1 -18.68 -14.53 -55.23
N LYS A 2 -17.57 -15.30 -55.12
CA LYS A 2 -16.14 -14.94 -55.37
C LYS A 2 -15.52 -13.94 -54.39
N LYS A 3 -14.70 -14.34 -53.39
CA LYS A 3 -13.34 -14.97 -53.40
C LYS A 3 -12.28 -14.18 -54.18
N LEU A 4 -11.33 -13.57 -53.45
CA LEU A 4 -9.87 -13.67 -53.64
C LEU A 4 -9.18 -13.00 -52.43
N LYS A 5 -8.68 -13.75 -51.43
CA LYS A 5 -7.31 -14.30 -51.36
C LYS A 5 -6.24 -13.25 -51.69
N ASN A 6 -5.58 -12.72 -50.66
CA ASN A 6 -4.15 -12.43 -50.78
C ASN A 6 -3.41 -12.96 -49.54
N CYS A 7 -2.36 -13.71 -49.86
CA CYS A 7 -1.58 -14.57 -48.99
C CYS A 7 -0.59 -13.75 -48.17
N ILE A 8 -0.58 -13.96 -46.85
CA ILE A 8 0.65 -13.85 -46.06
C ILE A 8 0.80 -15.21 -45.39
N SER A 9 1.75 -15.96 -45.93
CA SER A 9 2.20 -17.23 -45.39
C SER A 9 3.43 -16.98 -44.51
N VAL A 10 3.63 -17.94 -43.61
CA VAL A 10 4.87 -18.32 -42.94
C VAL A 10 5.09 -17.76 -41.51
N PHE A 11 5.14 -18.74 -40.60
CA PHE A 11 5.56 -18.74 -39.19
C PHE A 11 4.60 -18.23 -38.11
N LEU A 12 3.66 -19.11 -37.69
CA LEU A 12 3.49 -19.40 -36.26
C LEU A 12 2.83 -20.77 -36.05
N ALA A 13 3.64 -21.82 -36.10
CA ALA A 13 3.26 -23.11 -35.53
C ALA A 13 3.63 -23.11 -34.04
N ALA A 14 2.72 -23.64 -33.23
CA ALA A 14 2.84 -23.96 -31.80
C ALA A 14 2.71 -22.81 -30.79
N VAL A 15 1.46 -22.52 -30.39
CA VAL A 15 1.13 -22.33 -28.97
C VAL A 15 -0.14 -23.10 -28.69
N ILE A 16 0.00 -24.41 -28.42
CA ILE A 16 -1.01 -25.24 -27.79
C ILE A 16 -0.49 -25.59 -26.40
N MET A 17 -1.43 -25.68 -25.46
CA MET A 17 -1.34 -26.25 -24.11
C MET A 17 -0.79 -25.36 -23.01
N THR A 18 -1.76 -24.76 -22.31
CA THR A 18 -1.86 -24.84 -20.85
C THR A 18 -1.28 -26.14 -20.30
N ALA A 19 -0.14 -26.04 -19.62
CA ALA A 19 0.28 -26.98 -18.59
C ALA A 19 1.14 -26.21 -17.57
N ALA A 20 0.57 -26.01 -16.40
CA ALA A 20 1.30 -25.66 -15.21
C ALA A 20 2.35 -26.75 -14.94
N PHE A 21 3.63 -26.42 -15.11
CA PHE A 21 4.70 -27.21 -14.52
C PHE A 21 5.77 -26.27 -13.98
N CYS A 22 5.87 -26.32 -12.65
CA CYS A 22 7.00 -25.98 -11.81
C CYS A 22 8.31 -25.87 -12.61
N THR A 23 8.95 -24.69 -12.62
CA THR A 23 10.35 -24.56 -13.01
C THR A 23 11.19 -25.27 -11.94
N PRO A 24 11.83 -26.43 -12.22
CA PRO A 24 12.72 -27.04 -11.24
C PRO A 24 14.03 -26.25 -11.27
N ALA A 25 14.38 -25.66 -10.13
CA ALA A 25 15.69 -25.08 -9.88
C ALA A 25 16.77 -26.18 -9.87
N LEU A 26 17.22 -26.60 -11.04
CA LEU A 26 18.36 -27.50 -11.24
C LEU A 26 19.43 -26.80 -12.07
N ALA A 27 19.98 -25.72 -11.53
CA ALA A 27 21.19 -25.15 -12.11
C ALA A 27 21.96 -24.43 -11.00
N VAL A 28 22.94 -25.14 -10.44
CA VAL A 28 24.17 -24.69 -9.75
C VAL A 28 24.50 -25.72 -8.66
N VAL A 29 25.77 -26.13 -8.58
CA VAL A 29 26.34 -26.86 -7.44
C VAL A 29 25.96 -26.08 -6.19
N SER A 30 25.05 -26.62 -5.39
CA SER A 30 24.55 -25.89 -4.24
C SER A 30 25.67 -25.71 -3.21
N GLN A 31 25.54 -24.71 -2.35
CA GLN A 31 26.40 -24.57 -1.16
C GLN A 31 26.44 -25.83 -0.28
N TYR A 32 25.47 -26.74 -0.45
CA TYR A 32 25.40 -28.04 0.23
C TYR A 32 26.18 -29.13 -0.50
N ASP A 33 26.16 -29.15 -1.83
CA ASP A 33 26.99 -30.08 -2.62
C ASP A 33 28.48 -29.85 -2.35
N SER A 34 28.92 -28.59 -2.27
CA SER A 34 30.30 -28.25 -1.92
C SER A 34 30.69 -28.63 -0.48
N LYS A 35 29.71 -28.70 0.43
CA LYS A 35 29.91 -29.06 1.85
C LYS A 35 29.95 -30.56 2.10
N TYR A 36 29.22 -31.35 1.31
CA TYR A 36 28.97 -32.77 1.60
C TYR A 36 29.48 -33.74 0.52
N LEU A 37 29.86 -33.27 -0.68
CA LEU A 37 30.40 -34.11 -1.75
C LEU A 37 31.91 -33.94 -1.90
N SER A 38 32.62 -35.02 -2.23
CA SER A 38 34.03 -34.94 -2.65
C SER A 38 34.19 -34.23 -4.00
N SER A 39 35.38 -33.72 -4.33
CA SER A 39 35.65 -33.04 -5.60
C SER A 39 35.24 -33.89 -6.82
N SER A 40 35.50 -35.20 -6.79
CA SER A 40 35.09 -36.12 -7.87
C SER A 40 33.58 -36.27 -8.01
N GLN A 41 32.82 -36.17 -6.90
CA GLN A 41 31.36 -36.19 -6.93
C GLN A 41 30.81 -34.84 -7.41
N GLN A 42 31.43 -33.73 -7.02
CA GLN A 42 31.07 -32.39 -7.50
C GLN A 42 31.26 -32.27 -9.02
N ASP A 43 32.35 -32.82 -9.58
CA ASP A 43 32.59 -32.86 -11.03
C ASP A 43 31.49 -33.64 -11.77
N LYS A 44 30.99 -34.72 -11.17
CA LYS A 44 29.86 -35.50 -11.72
C LYS A 44 28.56 -34.69 -11.67
N ILE A 45 28.28 -33.99 -10.57
CA ILE A 45 27.09 -33.11 -10.45
C ILE A 45 27.15 -31.98 -11.49
N ALA A 46 28.32 -31.37 -11.69
CA ALA A 46 28.51 -30.35 -12.71
C ALA A 46 28.26 -30.91 -14.13
N LYS A 47 28.75 -32.11 -14.41
CA LYS A 47 28.49 -32.80 -15.69
C LYS A 47 26.99 -33.06 -15.90
N TYR A 48 26.28 -33.62 -14.92
CA TYR A 48 24.86 -33.92 -15.06
C TYR A 48 23.99 -32.66 -15.16
N THR A 49 24.42 -31.56 -14.53
CA THR A 49 23.79 -30.24 -14.72
C THR A 49 23.94 -29.76 -16.16
N SER A 50 25.11 -29.94 -16.78
CA SER A 50 25.29 -29.62 -18.20
C SER A 50 24.45 -30.51 -19.11
N ASP A 51 24.32 -31.80 -18.79
CA ASP A 51 23.52 -32.75 -19.57
C ASP A 51 22.02 -32.40 -19.48
N TYR A 52 21.53 -32.01 -18.31
CA TYR A 52 20.16 -31.51 -18.10
C TYR A 52 19.87 -30.26 -18.94
N ASN A 53 20.77 -29.26 -18.93
CA ASN A 53 20.58 -28.02 -19.68
C ASN A 53 20.55 -28.25 -21.20
N LYS A 54 21.33 -29.20 -21.71
CA LYS A 54 21.28 -29.59 -23.13
C LYS A 54 19.93 -30.23 -23.48
N ALA A 55 19.44 -31.13 -22.63
CA ALA A 55 18.15 -31.78 -22.81
C ALA A 55 16.98 -30.77 -22.70
N TYR A 56 17.06 -29.82 -21.78
CA TYR A 56 16.09 -28.73 -21.66
C TYR A 56 16.05 -27.86 -22.92
N ALA A 57 17.21 -27.47 -23.45
CA ALA A 57 17.31 -26.67 -24.67
C ALA A 57 16.75 -27.38 -25.91
N SER A 58 16.76 -28.72 -25.92
CA SER A 58 16.18 -29.54 -26.99
C SER A 58 14.75 -30.02 -26.74
N GLY A 59 14.13 -29.65 -25.60
CA GLY A 59 12.81 -30.15 -25.19
C GLY A 59 12.77 -31.65 -24.86
N ASP A 60 13.91 -32.27 -24.60
CA ASP A 60 14.04 -33.71 -24.30
C ASP A 60 13.74 -33.99 -22.82
N THR A 61 12.48 -34.35 -22.54
CA THR A 61 12.00 -34.68 -21.20
C THR A 61 12.61 -35.96 -20.62
N ALA A 62 12.96 -36.93 -21.47
CA ALA A 62 13.62 -38.16 -21.05
C ALA A 62 15.08 -37.88 -20.63
N GLY A 63 15.80 -37.07 -21.41
CA GLY A 63 17.15 -36.60 -21.10
C GLY A 63 17.21 -35.79 -19.80
N MET A 64 16.24 -34.89 -19.59
CA MET A 64 16.12 -34.15 -18.32
C MET A 64 15.93 -35.08 -17.12
N THR A 65 15.03 -36.06 -17.25
CA THR A 65 14.76 -37.04 -16.18
C THR A 65 16.00 -37.92 -15.89
N ALA A 66 16.70 -38.36 -16.93
CA ALA A 66 17.90 -39.19 -16.79
C ALA A 66 19.05 -38.44 -16.09
N ALA A 67 19.28 -37.17 -16.46
CA ALA A 67 20.31 -36.33 -15.84
C ALA A 67 20.01 -36.07 -14.35
N HIS A 68 18.75 -35.78 -14.01
CA HIS A 68 18.31 -35.61 -12.63
C HIS A 68 18.54 -36.88 -11.79
N LYS A 69 18.12 -38.05 -12.29
CA LYS A 69 18.32 -39.33 -11.61
C LYS A 69 19.80 -39.66 -11.37
N ALA A 70 20.67 -39.31 -12.33
CA ALA A 70 22.10 -39.53 -12.21
C ALA A 70 22.74 -38.63 -11.13
N ALA A 71 22.31 -37.36 -11.04
CA ALA A 71 22.72 -36.45 -9.98
C ALA A 71 22.28 -36.94 -8.59
N GLU A 72 21.06 -37.45 -8.47
CA GLU A 72 20.54 -38.01 -7.22
C GLU A 72 21.26 -39.29 -6.79
N THR A 73 21.70 -40.12 -7.74
CA THR A 73 22.51 -41.31 -7.42
C THR A 73 23.86 -40.91 -6.80
N VAL A 74 24.48 -39.83 -7.30
CA VAL A 74 25.74 -39.31 -6.74
C VAL A 74 25.52 -38.74 -5.35
N ARG A 75 24.46 -37.94 -5.15
CA ARG A 75 24.11 -37.40 -3.83
C ARG A 75 23.84 -38.54 -2.83
N ALA A 76 23.12 -39.58 -3.24
CA ALA A 76 22.76 -40.71 -2.39
C ALA A 76 23.98 -41.44 -1.81
N THR A 77 25.11 -41.46 -2.54
CA THR A 77 26.38 -42.04 -2.03
C THR A 77 26.97 -41.27 -0.84
N ALA A 78 26.60 -40.01 -0.63
CA ALA A 78 26.97 -39.19 0.53
C ALA A 78 25.87 -39.18 1.61
N SER A 79 24.92 -40.12 1.55
CA SER A 79 23.73 -40.14 2.43
C SER A 79 22.92 -38.85 2.37
N TYR A 80 22.92 -38.20 1.21
CA TYR A 80 22.19 -36.98 0.89
C TYR A 80 21.33 -37.24 -0.35
N SER A 81 20.15 -36.67 -0.47
CA SER A 81 19.45 -36.63 -1.75
C SER A 81 18.97 -35.21 -1.95
N GLY A 82 19.13 -34.65 -3.14
CA GLY A 82 18.34 -33.49 -3.51
C GLY A 82 16.91 -33.98 -3.68
N GLY A 83 15.94 -33.35 -3.02
CA GLY A 83 14.55 -33.58 -3.38
C GLY A 83 14.32 -33.32 -4.88
N THR A 84 13.18 -33.77 -5.41
CA THR A 84 12.77 -33.48 -6.80
C THR A 84 12.69 -31.98 -7.14
N ASP A 85 12.83 -31.10 -6.14
CA ASP A 85 12.85 -29.64 -6.19
C ASP A 85 14.10 -28.99 -5.55
N GLY A 86 15.09 -29.79 -5.11
CA GLY A 86 16.28 -29.28 -4.41
C GLY A 86 16.08 -28.98 -2.92
N SER A 87 14.98 -29.39 -2.30
CA SER A 87 14.78 -29.28 -0.86
C SER A 87 15.41 -30.45 -0.07
N GLU A 88 15.79 -30.12 1.16
CA GLU A 88 16.75 -30.77 2.07
C GLU A 88 16.17 -32.01 2.80
N TYR A 89 16.91 -33.12 2.89
CA TYR A 89 16.70 -34.20 3.88
C TYR A 89 18.04 -34.57 4.53
N HIS A 90 18.11 -34.54 5.87
CA HIS A 90 19.29 -34.94 6.64
C HIS A 90 19.11 -36.33 7.31
N PRO A 91 20.21 -37.04 7.63
CA PRO A 91 20.33 -38.49 7.43
C PRO A 91 20.38 -39.34 8.70
N TRP A 92 20.10 -40.64 8.49
CA TRP A 92 20.34 -41.76 9.38
C TRP A 92 21.82 -41.81 9.82
N SER A 93 22.09 -41.85 11.13
CA SER A 93 23.45 -41.89 11.67
C SER A 93 24.00 -43.31 11.84
N SER A 94 25.23 -43.48 11.33
CA SER A 94 26.37 -44.25 11.84
C SER A 94 26.33 -45.78 11.85
N GLY A 95 27.46 -46.36 11.42
CA GLY A 95 27.69 -47.79 11.29
C GLY A 95 28.45 -48.49 12.43
N SER A 96 28.25 -49.80 12.41
CA SER A 96 29.10 -50.95 12.78
C SER A 96 29.31 -51.42 14.23
N SER A 97 28.74 -52.63 14.42
CA SER A 97 29.19 -53.81 15.16
C SER A 97 28.69 -54.02 16.61
N GLY A 98 27.92 -55.11 16.79
CA GLY A 98 27.50 -55.66 18.08
C GLY A 98 26.02 -56.02 18.12
N SER A 99 25.72 -57.32 18.06
CA SER A 99 24.37 -57.89 18.07
C SER A 99 23.51 -57.51 19.29
N SER A 100 22.20 -57.70 19.12
CA SER A 100 21.11 -57.80 20.11
C SER A 100 20.38 -56.50 20.50
N SER A 101 19.14 -56.42 20.01
CA SER A 101 17.93 -55.88 20.66
C SER A 101 18.07 -54.63 21.54
N SER A 102 17.52 -53.49 21.09
CA SER A 102 16.61 -52.61 21.85
C SER A 102 16.31 -51.32 21.06
N GLY A 103 15.08 -50.82 21.20
CA GLY A 103 14.50 -49.77 20.36
C GLY A 103 15.29 -48.47 20.26
N GLY A 104 15.49 -47.99 19.02
CA GLY A 104 16.02 -46.67 18.71
C GLY A 104 14.90 -45.70 18.36
N SER A 105 14.62 -44.75 19.24
CA SER A 105 13.71 -43.62 19.00
C SER A 105 14.23 -42.76 17.84
N SER A 106 13.56 -42.83 16.70
CA SER A 106 13.61 -41.80 15.67
C SER A 106 13.04 -40.52 16.27
N SER A 107 13.90 -39.58 16.67
CA SER A 107 13.46 -38.24 17.09
C SER A 107 13.02 -37.46 15.86
N THR A 108 11.78 -37.72 15.42
CA THR A 108 11.08 -36.91 14.43
C THR A 108 11.03 -35.47 14.95
N THR A 109 11.85 -34.59 14.38
CA THR A 109 11.86 -33.18 14.74
C THR A 109 10.52 -32.59 14.36
N THR A 110 9.66 -32.36 15.35
CA THR A 110 8.32 -31.82 15.16
C THR A 110 8.45 -30.41 14.58
N LYS A 111 7.73 -30.13 13.48
CA LYS A 111 7.62 -28.80 12.88
C LYS A 111 6.18 -28.31 12.99
N TYR A 112 6.03 -27.01 13.19
CA TYR A 112 4.75 -26.33 13.18
C TYR A 112 4.72 -25.31 12.04
N THR A 113 3.53 -25.10 11.50
CA THR A 113 3.31 -24.12 10.43
C THR A 113 2.77 -22.84 11.03
N ILE A 114 3.36 -21.71 10.62
CA ILE A 114 2.83 -20.38 10.87
C ILE A 114 2.31 -19.82 9.56
N THR A 115 1.02 -19.50 9.50
CA THR A 115 0.41 -18.91 8.31
C THR A 115 0.33 -17.40 8.47
N ALA A 116 1.02 -16.67 7.58
CA ALA A 116 1.05 -15.22 7.57
C ALA A 116 0.23 -14.62 6.42
N THR A 117 -0.67 -13.69 6.72
CA THR A 117 -1.47 -12.97 5.73
C THR A 117 -1.40 -11.47 5.93
N ALA A 118 -1.56 -10.72 4.85
CA ALA A 118 -1.64 -9.26 4.86
C ALA A 118 -2.84 -8.81 4.03
N GLY A 119 -3.63 -7.89 4.58
CA GLY A 119 -4.70 -7.22 3.84
C GLY A 119 -4.16 -6.17 2.86
N THR A 120 -5.08 -5.61 2.07
CA THR A 120 -4.79 -4.47 1.18
C THR A 120 -4.15 -3.31 1.96
N GLY A 121 -3.15 -2.66 1.37
CA GLY A 121 -2.48 -1.49 1.97
C GLY A 121 -1.11 -1.78 2.60
N GLY A 122 -0.63 -3.02 2.57
CA GLY A 122 0.72 -3.34 3.01
C GLY A 122 1.11 -4.80 2.74
N SER A 123 2.13 -5.27 3.45
CA SER A 123 2.68 -6.61 3.30
C SER A 123 3.17 -7.17 4.65
N ILE A 124 3.31 -8.50 4.69
CA ILE A 124 3.94 -9.24 5.79
C ILE A 124 5.01 -10.17 5.22
N SER A 125 6.18 -10.27 5.85
CA SER A 125 7.30 -11.09 5.40
C SER A 125 7.89 -11.92 6.56
N PRO A 126 8.01 -13.25 6.42
CA PRO A 126 7.57 -14.05 5.27
C PRO A 126 6.04 -14.11 5.17
N SER A 127 5.51 -14.17 3.94
CA SER A 127 4.07 -14.34 3.68
C SER A 127 3.72 -15.82 3.47
N GLY A 128 2.46 -16.18 3.68
CA GLY A 128 1.96 -17.54 3.48
C GLY A 128 2.43 -18.51 4.58
N SER A 129 2.55 -19.78 4.24
CA SER A 129 2.91 -20.84 5.20
C SER A 129 4.42 -20.90 5.41
N THR A 130 4.86 -20.68 6.66
CA THR A 130 6.25 -20.83 7.09
C THR A 130 6.37 -22.00 8.05
N SER A 131 7.23 -22.99 7.75
CA SER A 131 7.51 -24.11 8.66
C SER A 131 8.60 -23.73 9.66
N VAL A 132 8.36 -24.00 10.95
CA VAL A 132 9.26 -23.70 12.07
C VAL A 132 9.43 -24.95 12.93
N THR A 133 10.68 -25.31 13.22
CA THR A 133 10.98 -26.42 14.15
C THR A 133 10.48 -26.10 15.55
N LYS A 134 9.92 -27.10 16.24
CA LYS A 134 9.46 -27.00 17.62
C LYS A 134 10.56 -26.41 18.51
N GLY A 135 10.21 -25.41 19.30
CA GLY A 135 11.12 -24.72 20.21
C GLY A 135 11.95 -23.59 19.56
N ASN A 136 11.95 -23.47 18.23
CA ASN A 136 12.60 -22.34 17.57
C ASN A 136 11.68 -21.12 17.52
N SER A 137 12.28 -19.95 17.32
CA SER A 137 11.58 -18.69 17.14
C SER A 137 11.51 -18.29 15.67
N LYS A 138 10.49 -17.52 15.29
CA LYS A 138 10.35 -16.95 13.95
C LYS A 138 9.83 -15.52 14.02
N THR A 139 10.53 -14.62 13.35
CA THR A 139 10.16 -13.20 13.23
C THR A 139 9.46 -12.94 11.89
N PHE A 140 8.43 -12.11 11.96
CA PHE A 140 7.70 -11.56 10.83
C PHE A 140 7.81 -10.03 10.85
N THR A 141 8.02 -9.45 9.67
CA THR A 141 8.06 -8.00 9.46
C THR A 141 6.80 -7.57 8.72
N ILE A 142 6.13 -6.53 9.21
CA ILE A 142 4.93 -5.95 8.64
C ILE A 142 5.28 -4.56 8.12
N THR A 143 5.00 -4.30 6.85
CA THR A 143 5.32 -3.05 6.19
C THR A 143 4.07 -2.46 5.56
N ALA A 144 3.69 -1.26 5.98
CA ALA A 144 2.61 -0.51 5.34
C ALA A 144 3.10 0.12 4.03
N ASN A 145 2.26 0.12 3.00
CA ASN A 145 2.53 0.83 1.75
C ASN A 145 2.36 2.34 1.95
N SER A 146 2.88 3.13 1.02
CA SER A 146 2.70 4.59 1.04
C SER A 146 1.22 4.98 1.10
N GLY A 147 0.89 5.91 2.00
CA GLY A 147 -0.49 6.36 2.27
C GLY A 147 -1.30 5.44 3.19
N TYR A 148 -0.71 4.35 3.68
CA TYR A 148 -1.32 3.46 4.67
C TYR A 148 -0.54 3.47 5.98
N LYS A 149 -1.23 3.05 7.05
CA LYS A 149 -0.64 2.71 8.35
C LYS A 149 -1.09 1.31 8.75
N ILE A 150 -0.29 0.64 9.58
CA ILE A 150 -0.69 -0.62 10.20
C ILE A 150 -1.88 -0.31 11.12
N ALA A 151 -3.01 -0.95 10.88
CA ALA A 151 -4.22 -0.78 11.69
C ALA A 151 -4.19 -1.73 12.88
N ASP A 152 -3.93 -3.01 12.60
CA ASP A 152 -3.87 -4.06 13.60
C ASP A 152 -3.09 -5.26 13.06
N VAL A 153 -2.36 -5.94 13.94
CA VAL A 153 -1.79 -7.26 13.71
C VAL A 153 -2.50 -8.21 14.66
N LYS A 154 -3.05 -9.31 14.13
CA LYS A 154 -3.68 -10.35 14.92
C LYS A 154 -2.86 -11.63 14.87
N VAL A 155 -2.67 -12.23 16.04
CA VAL A 155 -2.03 -13.53 16.21
C VAL A 155 -3.07 -14.47 16.79
N ASP A 156 -3.32 -15.59 16.11
CA ASP A 156 -4.35 -16.57 16.49
C ASP A 156 -5.70 -15.90 16.79
N SER A 157 -6.09 -15.00 15.89
CA SER A 157 -7.31 -14.17 15.95
C SER A 157 -7.33 -13.11 17.06
N SER A 158 -6.32 -13.03 17.92
CA SER A 158 -6.20 -12.04 18.99
C SER A 158 -5.35 -10.85 18.54
N SER A 159 -5.85 -9.62 18.73
CA SER A 159 -5.08 -8.41 18.41
C SER A 159 -3.86 -8.27 19.31
N VAL A 160 -2.71 -7.98 18.68
CA VAL A 160 -1.46 -7.60 19.34
C VAL A 160 -1.10 -6.13 19.04
N GLY A 161 -2.00 -5.39 18.41
CA GLY A 161 -1.85 -3.99 18.07
C GLY A 161 -1.10 -3.73 16.75
N ALA A 162 -0.85 -2.46 16.46
CA ALA A 162 -0.20 -2.01 15.23
C ALA A 162 1.33 -2.14 15.31
N LEU A 163 1.84 -3.36 15.20
CA LEU A 163 3.26 -3.67 15.26
C LEU A 163 3.88 -3.80 13.85
N SER A 164 5.06 -3.23 13.66
CA SER A 164 5.86 -3.42 12.42
C SER A 164 6.67 -4.72 12.43
N THR A 165 6.79 -5.37 13.58
CA THR A 165 7.47 -6.67 13.73
C THR A 165 6.78 -7.51 14.79
N TYR A 166 6.76 -8.83 14.59
CA TYR A 166 6.27 -9.78 15.58
C TYR A 166 7.13 -11.04 15.58
N THR A 167 7.51 -11.52 16.75
CA THR A 167 8.31 -12.74 16.91
C THR A 167 7.53 -13.79 17.67
N PHE A 168 7.24 -14.90 17.01
CA PHE A 168 6.85 -16.12 17.69
C PHE A 168 8.07 -16.69 18.39
N SER A 169 8.01 -16.81 19.71
CA SER A 169 9.10 -17.37 20.52
C SER A 169 8.78 -18.81 20.89
N SER A 170 9.77 -19.70 20.78
CA SER A 170 9.65 -21.11 21.20
C SER A 170 8.38 -21.80 20.67
N VAL A 171 8.22 -21.84 19.34
CA VAL A 171 7.01 -22.33 18.67
C VAL A 171 6.70 -23.77 19.09
N ASN A 172 5.52 -23.99 19.66
CA ASN A 172 5.07 -25.28 20.18
C ASN A 172 3.71 -25.73 19.62
N ALA A 173 3.12 -24.94 18.74
CA ALA A 173 1.88 -25.19 18.02
C ALA A 173 1.91 -24.49 16.66
N ALA A 174 0.95 -24.83 15.79
CA ALA A 174 0.70 -24.04 14.59
C ALA A 174 0.09 -22.69 14.98
N HIS A 175 0.44 -21.64 14.24
CA HIS A 175 -0.05 -20.29 14.51
C HIS A 175 -0.51 -19.59 13.25
N THR A 176 -1.28 -18.52 13.43
CA THR A 176 -1.65 -17.58 12.39
C THR A 176 -1.22 -16.18 12.77
N ILE A 177 -0.76 -15.41 11.80
CA ILE A 177 -0.53 -13.98 11.94
C ILE A 177 -1.16 -13.26 10.76
N SER A 178 -1.95 -12.23 11.02
CA SER A 178 -2.62 -11.45 9.98
C SER A 178 -2.41 -9.98 10.24
N ALA A 179 -1.97 -9.24 9.22
CA ALA A 179 -1.81 -7.79 9.28
C ALA A 179 -2.94 -7.10 8.52
N THR A 180 -3.49 -6.06 9.12
CA THR A 180 -4.50 -5.19 8.49
C THR A 180 -3.99 -3.75 8.46
N PHE A 181 -4.42 -3.01 7.45
CA PHE A 181 -3.96 -1.65 7.20
C PHE A 181 -5.16 -0.70 7.10
N ALA A 182 -4.93 0.56 7.45
CA ALA A 182 -5.88 1.64 7.32
C ALA A 182 -5.24 2.80 6.56
N SER A 183 -6.07 3.65 5.95
CA SER A 183 -5.60 4.90 5.35
C SER A 183 -4.83 5.75 6.36
N ALA A 184 -3.73 6.35 5.91
CA ALA A 184 -2.97 7.37 6.64
C ALA A 184 -3.29 8.79 6.14
N ALA A 185 -4.32 8.94 5.29
CA ALA A 185 -4.73 10.24 4.78
C ALA A 185 -5.13 11.18 5.92
N SER A 186 -4.81 12.46 5.72
CA SER A 186 -5.16 13.51 6.67
C SER A 186 -5.57 14.79 5.94
N LEU A 187 -6.48 15.52 6.56
CA LEU A 187 -7.01 16.77 6.05
C LEU A 187 -7.31 17.71 7.21
N SER A 188 -6.71 18.90 7.21
CA SER A 188 -6.90 19.90 8.24
C SER A 188 -7.02 21.29 7.63
N ALA A 189 -8.13 21.96 7.93
CA ALA A 189 -8.30 23.38 7.69
C ALA A 189 -7.64 24.18 8.82
N GLY A 190 -6.68 25.04 8.47
CA GLY A 190 -6.03 25.95 9.40
C GLY A 190 -6.92 27.12 9.81
N SER A 191 -6.34 28.14 10.42
CA SER A 191 -7.08 29.35 10.79
C SER A 191 -7.46 30.15 9.54
N ALA A 192 -8.76 30.28 9.27
CA ALA A 192 -9.23 31.13 8.18
C ALA A 192 -9.15 32.60 8.60
N THR A 193 -8.75 33.46 7.66
CA THR A 193 -8.66 34.90 7.86
C THR A 193 -9.54 35.61 6.85
N LEU A 194 -10.13 36.73 7.25
CA LEU A 194 -10.93 37.60 6.40
C LEU A 194 -10.22 38.95 6.22
N GLY A 195 -10.23 39.47 5.00
CA GLY A 195 -9.70 40.80 4.67
C GLY A 195 -10.78 41.75 4.16
N ASP A 196 -10.48 43.03 4.18
CA ASP A 196 -11.43 44.15 3.94
C ASP A 196 -11.72 44.43 2.46
N GLY A 197 -11.29 43.55 1.55
CA GLY A 197 -11.42 43.78 0.11
C GLY A 197 -10.23 44.51 -0.52
N GLY A 198 -9.28 45.00 0.28
CA GLY A 198 -7.95 45.51 -0.10
C GLY A 198 -6.81 44.52 0.20
N SER A 199 -5.61 45.03 0.51
CA SER A 199 -4.45 44.21 0.91
C SER A 199 -4.39 43.92 2.42
N GLY A 200 -5.36 44.44 3.19
CA GLY A 200 -5.39 44.36 4.65
C GLY A 200 -6.20 43.20 5.21
N THR A 201 -5.91 42.84 6.47
CA THR A 201 -6.79 42.00 7.30
C THR A 201 -7.89 42.88 7.89
N LEU A 202 -9.12 42.36 8.03
CA LEU A 202 -10.18 43.10 8.70
C LEU A 202 -9.78 43.41 10.15
N SER A 203 -9.66 44.70 10.48
CA SER A 203 -9.44 45.12 11.85
C SER A 203 -10.62 44.68 12.73
N SER A 204 -10.35 43.78 13.68
CA SER A 204 -11.33 43.21 14.63
C SER A 204 -12.54 42.48 14.00
N GLY A 205 -12.45 42.02 12.76
CA GLY A 205 -13.54 41.30 12.09
C GLY A 205 -14.82 42.12 11.90
N THR A 206 -14.73 43.45 11.90
CA THR A 206 -15.87 44.35 11.67
C THR A 206 -15.76 45.00 10.30
N THR A 207 -16.88 45.13 9.59
CA THR A 207 -16.99 45.81 8.30
C THR A 207 -18.38 46.45 8.14
N LYS A 208 -18.64 47.08 7.00
CA LYS A 208 -19.93 47.69 6.64
C LYS A 208 -20.66 46.88 5.57
N SER A 209 -21.98 47.03 5.51
CA SER A 209 -22.74 46.55 4.36
C SER A 209 -22.34 47.32 3.10
N GLY A 210 -22.34 46.67 1.95
CA GLY A 210 -21.87 47.26 0.70
C GLY A 210 -20.37 47.15 0.43
N TYR A 211 -19.58 46.59 1.36
CA TYR A 211 -18.16 46.33 1.15
C TYR A 211 -17.87 44.90 0.69
N GLY A 212 -16.72 44.74 0.03
CA GLY A 212 -16.21 43.43 -0.35
C GLY A 212 -15.34 42.85 0.76
N ILE A 213 -15.34 41.53 0.91
CA ILE A 213 -14.44 40.83 1.83
C ILE A 213 -13.66 39.74 1.12
N THR A 214 -12.37 39.62 1.44
CA THR A 214 -11.49 38.55 0.97
C THR A 214 -11.44 37.43 2.02
N ALA A 215 -11.00 36.24 1.62
CA ALA A 215 -10.73 35.14 2.53
C ALA A 215 -9.40 34.47 2.17
N SER A 216 -8.68 34.03 3.19
CA SER A 216 -7.53 33.15 3.04
C SER A 216 -7.64 32.00 4.04
N LEU A 217 -7.66 30.77 3.52
CA LEU A 217 -7.69 29.55 4.31
C LEU A 217 -6.48 28.67 3.98
N PRO A 218 -5.51 28.52 4.88
CA PRO A 218 -4.49 27.49 4.74
C PRO A 218 -5.10 26.10 4.96
N VAL A 219 -4.75 25.14 4.11
CA VAL A 219 -5.16 23.74 4.22
C VAL A 219 -3.92 22.87 4.21
N THR A 220 -3.78 22.02 5.21
CA THR A 220 -2.76 20.98 5.24
C THR A 220 -3.40 19.64 4.95
N SER A 221 -2.85 18.91 4.00
CA SER A 221 -3.35 17.59 3.63
C SER A 221 -2.21 16.64 3.29
N SER A 222 -2.47 15.35 3.45
CA SER A 222 -1.52 14.30 3.10
C SER A 222 -2.28 13.07 2.60
N TYR A 223 -1.78 12.43 1.54
CA TYR A 223 -2.39 11.27 0.89
C TYR A 223 -3.86 11.44 0.52
N VAL A 224 -4.26 12.63 0.05
CA VAL A 224 -5.58 12.90 -0.50
C VAL A 224 -5.49 13.39 -1.94
N SER A 225 -6.57 13.25 -2.70
CA SER A 225 -6.75 13.87 -4.01
C SER A 225 -8.01 14.73 -4.05
N ASP A 226 -8.21 15.45 -5.15
CA ASP A 226 -9.47 16.17 -5.46
C ASP A 226 -9.95 17.06 -4.31
N THR A 227 -9.01 17.79 -3.70
CA THR A 227 -9.34 18.71 -2.61
C THR A 227 -10.16 19.87 -3.17
N THR A 228 -11.29 20.12 -2.53
CA THR A 228 -12.21 21.21 -2.83
C THR A 228 -12.48 21.98 -1.55
N VAL A 229 -12.64 23.30 -1.68
CA VAL A 229 -12.99 24.17 -0.55
C VAL A 229 -14.18 25.02 -0.96
N THR A 230 -15.18 25.08 -0.09
CA THR A 230 -16.32 25.98 -0.24
C THR A 230 -16.43 26.90 0.96
N ALA A 231 -16.94 28.11 0.75
CA ALA A 231 -17.36 29.01 1.81
C ALA A 231 -18.87 29.22 1.70
N SER A 232 -19.57 28.92 2.79
CA SER A 232 -21.00 29.10 2.93
C SER A 232 -21.30 30.21 3.93
N TYR A 233 -22.22 31.10 3.57
CA TYR A 233 -22.60 32.26 4.38
C TYR A 233 -24.03 32.68 4.05
N ASN A 234 -24.65 33.47 4.93
CA ASN A 234 -25.98 34.02 4.72
C ASN A 234 -26.02 35.46 5.22
N PHE A 235 -25.91 36.43 4.32
CA PHE A 235 -26.08 37.84 4.65
C PHE A 235 -27.55 38.26 4.53
N THR A 236 -28.11 38.05 3.34
CA THR A 236 -29.54 38.26 3.03
C THR A 236 -30.21 36.94 2.60
N PHE A 237 -29.45 36.08 1.94
CA PHE A 237 -29.82 34.71 1.61
C PHE A 237 -28.57 33.81 1.63
N SER A 238 -28.79 32.51 1.77
CA SER A 238 -27.73 31.51 1.78
C SER A 238 -27.00 31.45 0.44
N LYS A 239 -25.67 31.55 0.48
CA LYS A 239 -24.77 31.36 -0.65
C LYS A 239 -23.68 30.37 -0.29
N THR A 240 -23.19 29.67 -1.30
CA THR A 240 -22.01 28.81 -1.23
C THR A 240 -21.12 29.13 -2.41
N VAL A 241 -19.85 29.43 -2.16
CA VAL A 241 -18.86 29.77 -3.18
C VAL A 241 -17.72 28.75 -3.11
N SER A 242 -17.33 28.18 -4.25
CA SER A 242 -16.12 27.37 -4.35
C SER A 242 -14.89 28.26 -4.39
N LEU A 243 -13.90 27.98 -3.55
CA LEU A 243 -12.65 28.72 -3.47
C LEU A 243 -11.65 28.18 -4.51
N GLU A 244 -10.66 29.00 -4.83
CA GLU A 244 -9.50 28.67 -5.66
C GLU A 244 -8.24 28.58 -4.80
N TYR A 245 -7.37 27.61 -5.10
CA TYR A 245 -6.08 27.49 -4.45
C TYR A 245 -5.03 28.38 -5.12
N VAL A 246 -4.52 29.37 -4.40
CA VAL A 246 -3.63 30.41 -4.93
C VAL A 246 -2.57 30.76 -3.89
N ASN A 247 -1.30 30.76 -4.30
CA ASN A 247 -0.16 31.14 -3.46
C ASN A 247 -0.14 30.45 -2.08
N GLY A 248 -0.44 29.16 -2.03
CA GLY A 248 -0.41 28.38 -0.78
C GLY A 248 -1.66 28.44 0.09
N THR A 249 -2.70 29.18 -0.31
CA THR A 249 -3.95 29.31 0.46
C THR A 249 -5.18 29.21 -0.43
N TRP A 250 -6.32 28.83 0.14
CA TRP A 250 -7.60 28.87 -0.55
C TRP A 250 -8.23 30.25 -0.40
N GLN A 251 -8.61 30.84 -1.53
CA GLN A 251 -9.14 32.21 -1.61
C GLN A 251 -10.42 32.24 -2.44
N PHE A 252 -11.21 33.30 -2.31
CA PHE A 252 -12.36 33.48 -3.20
C PHE A 252 -11.92 33.52 -4.67
N PRO A 253 -12.75 32.99 -5.59
CA PRO A 253 -12.39 32.85 -6.99
C PRO A 253 -12.35 34.20 -7.73
N VAL A 254 -11.87 34.19 -8.97
CA VAL A 254 -11.91 35.36 -9.88
C VAL A 254 -12.93 35.09 -10.98
N ASN A 255 -14.18 34.83 -10.60
CA ASN A 255 -15.27 34.52 -11.54
C ASN A 255 -16.61 35.09 -11.06
N SER A 256 -17.70 34.73 -11.73
CA SER A 256 -19.06 35.22 -11.44
C SER A 256 -19.60 34.86 -10.05
N SER A 257 -18.96 33.95 -9.32
CA SER A 257 -19.29 33.63 -7.92
C SER A 257 -18.69 34.64 -6.93
N SER A 258 -17.82 35.53 -7.40
CA SER A 258 -17.19 36.60 -6.63
C SER A 258 -17.66 37.98 -7.10
N ALA A 259 -17.46 38.98 -6.25
CA ALA A 259 -17.78 40.36 -6.56
C ALA A 259 -16.78 40.94 -7.55
N THR A 260 -17.29 41.64 -8.57
CA THR A 260 -16.50 42.42 -9.55
C THR A 260 -15.35 41.63 -10.19
N SER A 261 -15.50 40.32 -10.38
CA SER A 261 -14.44 39.43 -10.88
C SER A 261 -13.11 39.61 -10.13
N ALA A 262 -13.17 39.82 -8.81
CA ALA A 262 -12.03 39.95 -7.91
C ALA A 262 -12.11 38.88 -6.82
N ARG A 263 -11.02 38.61 -6.09
CA ARG A 263 -10.94 37.57 -5.04
C ARG A 263 -11.70 37.94 -3.75
N LYS A 264 -12.94 38.40 -3.88
CA LYS A 264 -13.78 38.87 -2.77
C LYS A 264 -15.24 38.55 -3.02
N ILE A 265 -16.00 38.40 -1.94
CA ILE A 265 -17.47 38.37 -2.00
C ILE A 265 -18.03 39.72 -1.58
N TYR A 266 -19.22 40.06 -2.07
CA TYR A 266 -19.90 41.31 -1.75
C TYR A 266 -20.86 41.10 -0.59
N ILE A 267 -20.85 42.03 0.37
CA ILE A 267 -21.88 42.14 1.38
C ILE A 267 -22.98 43.05 0.81
N PRO A 268 -24.20 42.54 0.55
CA PRO A 268 -25.27 43.37 0.01
C PRO A 268 -25.55 44.59 0.89
N VAL A 269 -25.83 45.76 0.30
CA VAL A 269 -26.06 47.03 1.03
C VAL A 269 -27.23 46.95 2.01
N GLU A 270 -28.21 46.12 1.69
CA GLU A 270 -29.40 45.86 2.50
C GLU A 270 -29.17 44.86 3.65
N THR A 271 -27.94 44.34 3.78
CA THR A 271 -27.55 43.50 4.91
C THR A 271 -27.65 44.31 6.20
N LYS A 272 -28.37 43.76 7.18
CA LYS A 272 -28.56 44.41 8.48
C LYS A 272 -27.30 44.34 9.33
N ASP A 273 -27.19 45.24 10.28
CA ASP A 273 -26.18 45.16 11.33
C ASP A 273 -26.34 43.85 12.12
N GLY A 274 -25.21 43.22 12.43
CA GLY A 274 -25.20 41.97 13.18
C GLY A 274 -23.91 41.19 13.01
N THR A 275 -23.86 40.03 13.68
CA THR A 275 -22.76 39.08 13.54
C THR A 275 -23.17 37.94 12.62
N TYR A 276 -22.34 37.71 11.62
CA TYR A 276 -22.52 36.73 10.56
C TYR A 276 -21.41 35.70 10.64
N THR A 277 -21.70 34.47 10.20
CA THR A 277 -20.72 33.38 10.18
C THR A 277 -20.46 32.96 8.75
N ILE A 278 -19.17 32.90 8.40
CA ILE A 278 -18.70 32.27 7.16
C ILE A 278 -18.12 30.92 7.53
N THR A 279 -18.68 29.86 6.97
CA THR A 279 -18.25 28.49 7.21
C THR A 279 -17.53 27.94 5.98
N PHE A 280 -16.25 27.66 6.15
CA PHE A 280 -15.40 27.01 5.18
C PHE A 280 -15.49 25.49 5.35
N THR A 281 -15.78 24.77 4.27
CA THR A 281 -15.76 23.31 4.24
C THR A 281 -14.71 22.84 3.24
N VAL A 282 -13.73 22.12 3.75
CA VAL A 282 -12.70 21.45 2.95
C VAL A 282 -13.11 20.00 2.81
N LYS A 283 -13.14 19.50 1.57
CA LYS A 283 -13.45 18.11 1.25
C LYS A 283 -12.37 17.56 0.33
N ALA A 284 -11.83 16.39 0.63
CA ALA A 284 -10.84 15.72 -0.21
C ALA A 284 -11.12 14.23 -0.32
N LEU A 285 -10.82 13.61 -1.46
CA LEU A 285 -10.94 12.18 -1.68
C LEU A 285 -9.78 11.47 -0.97
N ASP A 286 -10.08 10.41 -0.23
CA ASP A 286 -9.11 9.48 0.34
C ASP A 286 -8.98 8.26 -0.58
N PRO A 287 -7.97 8.22 -1.48
CA PRO A 287 -7.81 7.12 -2.41
C PRO A 287 -7.45 5.80 -1.70
N GLN A 288 -6.79 5.84 -0.54
CA GLN A 288 -6.43 4.64 0.21
C GLN A 288 -7.64 4.01 0.89
N ALA A 289 -8.48 4.80 1.57
CA ALA A 289 -9.71 4.30 2.14
C ALA A 289 -10.69 3.84 1.03
N THR A 290 -10.71 4.52 -0.11
CA THR A 290 -11.49 4.11 -1.29
C THR A 290 -11.06 2.74 -1.81
N ALA A 291 -9.75 2.49 -1.88
CA ALA A 291 -9.22 1.18 -2.29
C ALA A 291 -9.55 0.06 -1.27
N LEU A 292 -9.66 0.39 0.03
CA LEU A 292 -10.04 -0.57 1.08
C LEU A 292 -11.52 -0.92 1.07
N THR A 293 -12.40 0.05 0.78
CA THR A 293 -13.86 -0.13 0.87
C THR A 293 -14.52 -0.42 -0.48
N GLY A 294 -13.83 -0.14 -1.60
CA GLY A 294 -14.39 -0.22 -2.94
C GLY A 294 -15.37 0.92 -3.28
N SER A 295 -15.49 1.93 -2.43
CA SER A 295 -16.38 3.09 -2.60
C SER A 295 -15.66 4.38 -2.26
N ASN A 296 -15.98 5.48 -2.95
CA ASN A 296 -15.32 6.76 -2.70
C ASN A 296 -15.49 7.21 -1.25
N VAL A 297 -14.37 7.35 -0.54
CA VAL A 297 -14.30 7.86 0.84
C VAL A 297 -13.74 9.27 0.82
N TYR A 298 -14.37 10.19 1.53
CA TYR A 298 -13.92 11.58 1.61
C TYR A 298 -13.60 11.98 3.04
N LEU A 299 -12.50 12.72 3.21
CA LEU A 299 -12.24 13.48 4.43
C LEU A 299 -12.91 14.85 4.32
N THR A 300 -13.48 15.31 5.43
CA THR A 300 -14.10 16.64 5.53
C THR A 300 -13.54 17.38 6.75
N SER A 301 -13.20 18.66 6.58
CA SER A 301 -12.78 19.55 7.66
C SER A 301 -13.52 20.87 7.54
N THR A 302 -14.03 21.40 8.66
CA THR A 302 -14.83 22.63 8.67
C THR A 302 -14.20 23.67 9.59
N LYS A 303 -14.19 24.92 9.14
CA LYS A 303 -13.77 26.09 9.92
C LYS A 303 -14.74 27.22 9.74
N SER A 304 -15.02 27.95 10.81
CA SER A 304 -15.92 29.11 10.76
C SER A 304 -15.22 30.35 11.28
N VAL A 305 -15.51 31.48 10.65
CA VAL A 305 -15.07 32.81 11.09
C VAL A 305 -16.29 33.70 11.21
N THR A 306 -16.33 34.50 12.26
CA THR A 306 -17.37 35.50 12.48
C THR A 306 -16.98 36.83 11.86
N LEU A 307 -17.95 37.51 11.28
CA LEU A 307 -17.87 38.84 10.71
C LEU A 307 -18.95 39.70 11.35
N THR A 308 -18.59 40.84 11.91
CA THR A 308 -19.55 41.83 12.38
C THR A 308 -19.79 42.85 11.28
N ILE A 309 -21.05 43.06 10.91
CA ILE A 309 -21.48 44.12 10.01
C ILE A 309 -22.09 45.22 10.86
N LYS A 310 -21.59 46.45 10.71
CA LYS A 310 -22.09 47.62 11.42
C LYS A 310 -22.07 48.87 10.53
N GLY A 311 -23.25 49.38 10.21
CA GLY A 311 -23.44 50.49 9.29
C GLY A 311 -23.38 50.08 7.82
N SER A 312 -23.68 51.02 6.95
CA SER A 312 -23.72 50.86 5.50
C SER A 312 -22.66 51.71 4.80
N MET A 313 -22.23 51.29 3.62
CA MET A 313 -21.35 52.09 2.75
C MET A 313 -21.92 53.47 2.42
N TYR A 314 -23.25 53.64 2.45
CA TYR A 314 -23.89 54.95 2.21
C TYR A 314 -23.73 55.91 3.40
N ASP A 315 -23.44 55.41 4.60
CA ASP A 315 -23.22 56.25 5.77
C ASP A 315 -21.87 57.00 5.68
N ASP A 316 -20.93 56.53 4.86
CA ASP A 316 -19.62 57.17 4.65
C ASP A 316 -19.71 58.35 3.66
N ASP A 317 -20.75 58.42 2.82
CA ASP A 317 -20.95 59.50 1.84
C ASP A 317 -21.58 60.77 2.50
N ALA A 318 -22.07 60.65 3.74
CA ALA A 318 -22.71 61.75 4.47
C ALA A 318 -21.72 62.66 5.23
N THR A 319 -20.43 62.30 5.34
CA THR A 319 -19.43 63.09 6.09
C THR A 319 -18.66 64.10 5.26
N GLY A 320 -18.75 64.07 3.92
CA GLY A 320 -18.16 65.09 3.05
C GLY A 320 -16.63 65.20 3.06
N ASP A 321 -15.91 64.27 3.69
CA ASP A 321 -14.45 64.16 3.61
C ASP A 321 -14.10 63.03 2.62
N SER A 322 -14.14 63.38 1.33
CA SER A 322 -13.52 62.63 0.24
C SER A 322 -12.09 63.10 -0.01
#